data_AF-A0A838TRK1-F1
#
_entry.id   AF-A0A838TRK1-F1
#
_cell.length_a   1.000
_cell.length_b   1.000
_cell.length_c   1.000
_cell.angle_alpha   90.00
_cell.angle_beta   90.00
_cell.angle_gamma   90.00
#
_symmetry.space_group_name_H-M   'P 1'
#
loop_
_entity.id
_entity.type
_entity.pdbx_description
1 polymer ?
#
loop_
_entity_poly.entity_id
_entity_poly.type
_entity_poly.pdbx_seq_one_letter_code
_entity_poly.pdbx_strand_id
1 'polypeptide(L)'
;MKRLFYFAFLTFIYSCSPKIGSTIFSKQPPLSDKDFVLVLQQQDNFNNDGVEVGTIKSGDNGLSTNCTYYEVLDKLKQLARQNGANVIKITEHKSPDRWSSCERLTAKIYKVSDFRKHEKEIEWTGNRKLTWEDFKGTPKSISNSNAAAQTYCGFGFQTNYVTILTKTKIFVTTTFTCNLSWVRQDQKNRADLLEHEQGHFDLCEVYARQLRKKLQEKKLTVFNLNTDADIIFKDVYALYLERQELYEKETNYGLNRQKQIEWTKTISSEINELNSFTK
;
A
#
# COMPACT_ATOMS: atom_id res chain seq x y z
N MET A 1 31.77 -59.06 -9.68
CA MET A 1 31.11 -58.16 -8.71
C MET A 1 31.33 -56.71 -9.15
N LYS A 2 30.35 -56.08 -9.84
CA LYS A 2 30.44 -54.68 -10.26
C LYS A 2 29.91 -53.80 -9.12
N ARG A 3 30.78 -53.00 -8.50
CA ARG A 3 30.39 -52.03 -7.46
C ARG A 3 29.77 -50.81 -8.16
N LEU A 4 28.45 -50.64 -8.03
CA LEU A 4 27.77 -49.39 -8.37
C LEU A 4 28.16 -48.35 -7.33
N PHE A 5 28.89 -47.31 -7.76
CA PHE A 5 29.06 -46.09 -6.98
C PHE A 5 27.77 -45.27 -7.09
N TYR A 6 26.96 -45.30 -6.03
CA TYR A 6 25.88 -44.33 -5.86
C TYR A 6 26.50 -42.97 -5.55
N PHE A 7 26.57 -42.09 -6.56
CA PHE A 7 26.79 -40.66 -6.32
C PHE A 7 25.54 -40.11 -5.61
N ALA A 8 25.65 -39.91 -4.30
CA ALA A 8 24.69 -39.12 -3.55
C ALA A 8 24.75 -37.68 -4.07
N PHE A 9 23.79 -37.32 -4.92
CA PHE A 9 23.62 -35.95 -5.38
C PHE A 9 23.15 -35.14 -4.17
N LEU A 10 24.10 -34.46 -3.50
CA LEU A 10 23.81 -33.47 -2.47
C LEU A 10 23.04 -32.32 -3.13
N THR A 11 21.71 -32.38 -3.06
CA THR A 11 20.84 -31.29 -3.44
C THR A 11 21.03 -30.15 -2.44
N PHE A 12 21.92 -29.22 -2.77
CA PHE A 12 21.93 -27.92 -2.11
C PHE A 12 20.58 -27.25 -2.37
N ILE A 13 19.74 -27.20 -1.34
CA ILE A 13 18.57 -26.34 -1.28
C ILE A 13 19.06 -24.89 -1.24
N TYR A 14 19.39 -24.34 -2.41
CA TYR A 14 19.58 -22.90 -2.57
C TYR A 14 18.23 -22.24 -2.32
N SER A 15 18.11 -21.48 -1.22
CA SER A 15 16.90 -20.69 -0.99
C SER A 15 16.84 -19.60 -2.05
N CYS A 16 15.91 -19.70 -3.00
CA CYS A 16 15.71 -18.72 -4.07
C CYS A 16 15.02 -17.45 -3.54
N SER A 17 15.60 -16.76 -2.55
CA SER A 17 15.06 -15.52 -1.99
C SER A 17 16.08 -14.39 -2.06
N PRO A 18 15.67 -13.13 -2.25
CA PRO A 18 16.57 -11.99 -2.29
C PRO A 18 17.47 -11.94 -1.05
N LYS A 19 18.74 -11.64 -1.28
CA LYS A 19 19.71 -11.45 -0.20
C LYS A 19 19.40 -10.13 0.48
N ILE A 20 18.88 -10.19 1.70
CA ILE A 20 18.70 -9.01 2.54
C ILE A 20 20.00 -8.71 3.29
N GLY A 21 20.48 -7.49 3.16
CA GLY A 21 21.64 -6.97 3.89
C GLY A 21 21.24 -5.85 4.85
N SER A 22 21.97 -5.72 5.95
CA SER A 22 21.75 -4.64 6.91
C SER A 22 23.06 -4.16 7.51
N THR A 23 23.11 -2.86 7.81
CA THR A 23 24.15 -2.23 8.62
C THR A 23 23.42 -1.47 9.71
N ILE A 24 23.40 -2.01 10.93
CA ILE A 24 22.69 -1.44 12.08
C ILE A 24 23.71 -0.79 13.00
N PHE A 25 23.51 0.49 13.31
CA PHE A 25 24.43 1.27 14.14
C PHE A 25 23.78 1.73 15.46
N SER A 26 22.45 1.85 15.52
CA SER A 26 21.73 2.20 16.75
C SER A 26 20.46 1.37 16.92
N LYS A 27 20.63 0.10 17.31
CA LYS A 27 19.51 -0.83 17.49
C LYS A 27 18.56 -0.33 18.60
N GLN A 28 17.27 -0.32 18.30
CA GLN A 28 16.21 0.10 19.22
C GLN A 28 15.42 -1.11 19.74
N PRO A 29 14.61 -0.97 20.80
CA PRO A 29 13.70 -2.02 21.24
C PRO A 29 12.83 -2.50 20.08
N PRO A 30 12.78 -3.82 19.79
CA PRO A 30 12.01 -4.35 18.68
C PRO A 30 10.53 -3.99 18.75
N LEU A 31 9.92 -3.79 17.59
CA LEU A 31 8.50 -3.60 17.43
C LEU A 31 7.79 -4.94 17.27
N SER A 32 6.49 -4.99 17.57
CA SER A 32 5.62 -6.13 17.27
C SER A 32 5.50 -6.30 15.75
N ASP A 33 5.31 -7.54 15.28
CA ASP A 33 5.10 -7.83 13.85
C ASP A 33 3.89 -7.11 13.25
N LYS A 34 2.93 -6.74 14.11
CA LYS A 34 1.71 -5.99 13.73
C LYS A 34 1.89 -4.48 13.78
N ASP A 35 2.99 -3.98 14.34
CA ASP A 35 3.21 -2.54 14.45
C ASP A 35 3.37 -1.94 13.05
N PHE A 36 2.77 -0.78 12.85
CA PHE A 36 2.85 -0.06 11.60
C PHE A 36 4.29 0.42 11.35
N VAL A 37 4.73 0.33 10.11
CA VAL A 37 6.02 0.88 9.65
C VAL A 37 5.72 1.79 8.48
N LEU A 38 5.97 3.09 8.68
CA LEU A 38 5.85 4.09 7.64
C LEU A 38 6.93 3.87 6.58
N VAL A 39 6.53 3.86 5.31
CA VAL A 39 7.45 3.80 4.18
C VAL A 39 7.38 5.12 3.42
N LEU A 40 8.51 5.80 3.33
CA LEU A 40 8.69 7.03 2.57
C LEU A 40 9.46 6.73 1.29
N GLN A 41 8.91 7.17 0.16
CA GLN A 41 9.47 7.01 -1.18
C GLN A 41 10.71 7.87 -1.37
N GLN A 42 11.55 7.58 -2.38
CA GLN A 42 12.81 8.30 -2.61
C GLN A 42 12.64 9.83 -2.70
N GLN A 43 11.58 10.28 -3.38
CA GLN A 43 11.22 11.68 -3.57
C GLN A 43 10.62 12.38 -2.33
N ASP A 44 10.19 11.63 -1.32
CA ASP A 44 9.50 12.23 -0.18
C ASP A 44 10.46 13.03 0.70
N ASN A 45 10.15 14.30 0.94
CA ASN A 45 10.88 15.10 1.91
C ASN A 45 10.64 14.53 3.33
N PHE A 46 11.73 14.17 4.00
CA PHE A 46 11.74 13.63 5.36
C PHE A 46 12.79 14.37 6.19
N ASN A 47 12.33 15.14 7.17
CA ASN A 47 13.19 15.74 8.18
C ASN A 47 13.20 14.83 9.40
N ASN A 48 14.30 14.10 9.60
CA ASN A 48 14.42 13.16 10.70
C ASN A 48 14.39 13.90 12.05
N ASP A 49 13.38 13.62 12.86
CA ASP A 49 13.20 14.10 14.24
C ASP A 49 13.43 13.01 15.29
N GLY A 50 14.01 11.88 14.88
CA GLY A 50 14.33 10.74 15.73
C GLY A 50 15.74 10.20 15.52
N VAL A 51 15.90 8.90 15.77
CA VAL A 51 17.19 8.21 15.70
C VAL A 51 17.31 7.43 14.40
N GLU A 52 18.39 7.65 13.65
CA GLU A 52 18.75 6.77 12.52
C GLU A 52 19.24 5.43 13.10
N VAL A 53 18.53 4.35 12.82
CA VAL A 53 18.78 3.01 13.36
C VAL A 53 19.81 2.25 12.51
N GLY A 54 19.73 2.40 11.20
CA GLY A 54 20.49 1.58 10.27
C GLY A 54 20.21 1.86 8.80
N THR A 55 20.94 1.16 7.95
CA THR A 55 20.65 1.01 6.53
C THR A 55 20.29 -0.44 6.24
N ILE A 56 19.23 -0.67 5.47
CA ILE A 56 18.78 -1.99 5.03
C ILE A 56 18.69 -2.02 3.50
N LYS A 57 18.96 -3.17 2.91
CA LYS A 57 18.89 -3.33 1.46
C LYS A 57 18.48 -4.72 1.03
N SER A 58 17.84 -4.79 -0.13
CA SER A 58 17.58 -6.03 -0.86
C SER A 58 18.48 -6.09 -2.08
N GLY A 59 19.35 -7.08 -2.11
CA GLY A 59 20.16 -7.43 -3.29
C GLY A 59 19.64 -8.69 -3.95
N ASP A 60 19.97 -8.85 -5.24
CA ASP A 60 19.72 -10.05 -6.00
C ASP A 60 20.85 -10.33 -6.99
N ASN A 61 21.15 -11.61 -7.20
CA ASN A 61 22.15 -12.11 -8.15
C ASN A 61 21.49 -12.75 -9.39
N GLY A 62 20.19 -12.56 -9.62
CA GLY A 62 19.46 -13.02 -10.81
C GLY A 62 18.74 -14.37 -10.65
N LEU A 63 18.77 -15.00 -9.48
CA LEU A 63 18.12 -16.30 -9.21
C LEU A 63 17.02 -16.23 -8.14
N SER A 64 16.78 -15.05 -7.57
CA SER A 64 15.77 -14.92 -6.51
C SER A 64 14.35 -15.00 -7.07
N THR A 65 13.47 -15.60 -6.27
CA THR A 65 12.02 -15.59 -6.46
C THR A 65 11.37 -14.76 -5.35
N ASN A 66 10.12 -14.34 -5.55
CA ASN A 66 9.37 -13.52 -4.59
C ASN A 66 10.09 -12.21 -4.24
N CYS A 67 10.33 -11.40 -5.27
CA CYS A 67 11.14 -10.20 -5.23
C CYS A 67 10.49 -9.02 -5.97
N THR A 68 9.16 -8.96 -5.99
CA THR A 68 8.45 -7.73 -6.38
C THR A 68 8.66 -6.63 -5.33
N TYR A 69 8.27 -5.41 -5.68
CA TYR A 69 8.44 -4.26 -4.80
C TYR A 69 7.80 -4.50 -3.42
N TYR A 70 6.56 -5.03 -3.40
CA TYR A 70 5.85 -5.35 -2.16
C TYR A 70 6.50 -6.47 -1.36
N GLU A 71 6.89 -7.56 -2.02
CA GLU A 71 7.51 -8.71 -1.35
C GLU A 71 8.87 -8.34 -0.73
N VAL A 72 9.63 -7.49 -1.42
CA VAL A 72 10.87 -6.93 -0.87
C VAL A 72 10.57 -5.99 0.28
N LEU A 73 9.60 -5.09 0.12
CA LEU A 73 9.24 -4.12 1.15
C LEU A 73 8.74 -4.79 2.43
N ASP A 74 8.00 -5.89 2.34
CA ASP A 74 7.55 -6.65 3.52
C ASP A 74 8.72 -7.22 4.32
N LYS A 75 9.74 -7.74 3.64
CA LYS A 75 10.99 -8.19 4.29
C LYS A 75 11.73 -7.04 4.95
N LEU A 76 11.80 -5.89 4.28
CA LEU A 76 12.43 -4.68 4.82
C LEU A 76 11.65 -4.15 6.04
N LYS A 77 10.31 -4.20 6.04
CA LYS A 77 9.45 -3.86 7.19
C LYS A 77 9.72 -4.80 8.37
N GLN A 78 9.80 -6.11 8.13
CA GLN A 78 10.14 -7.08 9.18
C GLN A 78 11.50 -6.77 9.81
N LEU A 79 12.51 -6.49 8.99
CA LEU A 79 13.85 -6.16 9.46
C LEU A 79 13.88 -4.82 10.23
N ALA A 80 13.11 -3.82 9.78
CA ALA A 80 12.95 -2.55 10.49
C ALA A 80 12.36 -2.78 11.90
N ARG A 81 11.27 -3.56 12.00
CA ARG A 81 10.65 -3.93 13.29
C ARG A 81 11.60 -4.67 14.22
N GLN A 82 12.33 -5.66 13.71
CA GLN A 82 13.33 -6.41 14.48
C GLN A 82 14.45 -5.54 15.07
N ASN A 83 14.71 -4.39 14.45
CA ASN A 83 15.70 -3.41 14.91
C ASN A 83 15.07 -2.17 15.56
N GLY A 84 13.76 -2.20 15.80
CA GLY A 84 13.02 -1.18 16.52
C GLY A 84 12.73 0.10 15.74
N ALA A 85 12.88 0.09 14.41
CA ALA A 85 12.58 1.22 13.53
C ALA A 85 11.12 1.19 13.06
N ASN A 86 10.45 2.35 13.12
CA ASN A 86 9.06 2.55 12.68
C ASN A 86 8.95 3.39 11.39
N VAL A 87 10.07 3.83 10.81
CA VAL A 87 10.11 4.51 9.51
C VAL A 87 11.18 3.87 8.63
N ILE A 88 10.83 3.58 7.38
CA ILE A 88 11.71 3.20 6.28
C ILE A 88 11.69 4.36 5.28
N LYS A 89 12.84 4.97 5.01
CA LYS A 89 13.02 5.95 3.93
C LYS A 89 13.81 5.29 2.82
N ILE A 90 13.14 5.01 1.69
CA ILE A 90 13.80 4.51 0.49
C ILE A 90 14.76 5.59 0.00
N THR A 91 16.00 5.19 -0.25
CA THR A 91 17.06 6.07 -0.77
C THR A 91 17.45 5.71 -2.19
N GLU A 92 17.18 4.46 -2.60
CA GLU A 92 17.45 3.97 -3.95
C GLU A 92 16.44 2.87 -4.30
N HIS A 93 15.90 2.94 -5.50
CA HIS A 93 15.05 1.90 -6.08
C HIS A 93 15.51 1.59 -7.51
N LYS A 94 15.86 0.33 -7.75
CA LYS A 94 16.18 -0.20 -9.08
C LYS A 94 15.19 -1.28 -9.48
N SER A 95 14.44 -0.98 -10.55
CA SER A 95 13.55 -1.94 -11.22
C SER A 95 14.33 -3.10 -11.88
N PRO A 96 13.62 -4.19 -12.22
CA PRO A 96 14.18 -5.26 -13.03
C PRO A 96 14.86 -4.74 -14.30
N ASP A 97 16.01 -5.31 -14.61
CA ASP A 97 16.85 -4.96 -15.76
C ASP A 97 17.43 -6.22 -16.42
N ARG A 98 18.39 -6.05 -17.34
CA ARG A 98 19.03 -7.17 -18.04
C ARG A 98 19.82 -8.11 -17.12
N TRP A 99 20.13 -7.70 -15.90
CA TRP A 99 20.97 -8.42 -14.95
C TRP A 99 20.19 -9.04 -13.79
N SER A 100 19.00 -8.50 -13.49
CA SER A 100 18.13 -9.02 -12.43
C SER A 100 16.66 -8.85 -12.77
N SER A 101 15.87 -9.89 -12.51
CA SER A 101 14.41 -9.87 -12.60
C SER A 101 13.73 -9.31 -11.34
N CYS A 102 14.52 -8.89 -10.34
CA CYS A 102 14.05 -8.49 -9.03
C CYS A 102 14.11 -6.98 -8.78
N GLU A 103 13.18 -6.50 -7.97
CA GLU A 103 13.22 -5.16 -7.41
C GLU A 103 14.32 -5.09 -6.36
N ARG A 104 15.18 -4.08 -6.48
CA ARG A 104 16.30 -3.84 -5.55
C ARG A 104 16.10 -2.50 -4.88
N LEU A 105 16.01 -2.54 -3.55
CA LEU A 105 15.73 -1.38 -2.71
C LEU A 105 16.89 -1.19 -1.72
N THR A 106 17.33 0.05 -1.57
CA THR A 106 18.16 0.50 -0.45
C THR A 106 17.36 1.52 0.35
N ALA A 107 17.36 1.38 1.67
CA ALA A 107 16.64 2.28 2.55
C ALA A 107 17.41 2.56 3.85
N LYS A 108 17.21 3.77 4.38
CA LYS A 108 17.55 4.10 5.76
C LYS A 108 16.35 3.85 6.66
N ILE A 109 16.59 3.39 7.89
CA ILE A 109 15.55 3.13 8.88
C ILE A 109 15.73 3.99 10.11
N TYR A 110 14.61 4.47 10.65
CA TYR A 110 14.58 5.43 11.75
C TYR A 110 13.57 5.00 12.82
N LYS A 111 13.87 5.40 14.05
CA LYS A 111 12.94 5.38 15.18
C LYS A 111 12.55 6.81 15.51
N VAL A 112 11.31 7.18 15.18
CA VAL A 112 10.70 8.48 15.50
C VAL A 112 9.62 8.29 16.56
N SER A 113 9.33 9.33 17.33
CA SER A 113 8.29 9.27 18.37
C SER A 113 6.88 9.20 17.79
N ASP A 114 6.64 9.95 16.72
CA ASP A 114 5.34 10.04 16.05
C ASP A 114 5.54 10.02 14.52
N PHE A 115 5.37 8.84 13.93
CA PHE A 115 5.53 8.66 12.49
C PHE A 115 4.41 9.35 11.70
N ARG A 116 3.24 9.62 12.31
CA ARG A 116 2.07 10.17 11.60
C ARG A 116 2.37 11.54 11.03
N LYS A 117 3.19 12.35 11.70
CA LYS A 117 3.67 13.65 11.19
C LYS A 117 4.31 13.53 9.80
N HIS A 118 4.98 12.42 9.54
CA HIS A 118 5.74 12.17 8.33
C HIS A 118 4.95 11.46 7.22
N GLU A 119 3.76 10.91 7.52
CA GLU A 119 2.92 10.21 6.54
C GLU A 119 2.58 11.10 5.33
N LYS A 120 2.85 10.60 4.12
CA LYS A 120 2.47 11.26 2.86
C LYS A 120 1.25 10.59 2.26
N GLU A 121 1.22 9.27 2.37
CA GLU A 121 0.11 8.43 1.96
C GLU A 121 -0.19 7.42 3.07
N ILE A 122 -1.46 7.05 3.19
CA ILE A 122 -1.94 6.02 4.10
C ILE A 122 -2.51 4.89 3.25
N GLU A 123 -1.97 3.69 3.39
CA GLU A 123 -2.56 2.49 2.79
C GLU A 123 -3.78 2.05 3.61
N TRP A 124 -4.87 1.69 2.95
CA TRP A 124 -6.08 1.26 3.63
C TRP A 124 -5.83 -0.04 4.40
N THR A 125 -6.23 -0.06 5.68
CA THR A 125 -6.33 -1.29 6.47
C THR A 125 -7.54 -1.21 7.38
N GLY A 126 -8.12 -2.35 7.75
CA GLY A 126 -9.26 -2.38 8.68
C GLY A 126 -8.99 -1.74 10.05
N ASN A 127 -7.71 -1.63 10.43
CA ASN A 127 -7.28 -1.12 11.75
C ASN A 127 -6.79 0.34 11.71
N ARG A 128 -6.52 0.93 10.54
CA ARG A 128 -6.04 2.32 10.41
C ARG A 128 -7.17 3.22 9.92
N LYS A 129 -7.91 3.80 10.86
CA LYS A 129 -8.93 4.83 10.59
C LYS A 129 -8.30 6.21 10.47
N LEU A 130 -8.90 7.06 9.64
CA LEU A 130 -8.51 8.45 9.41
C LEU A 130 -8.77 9.29 10.65
N THR A 131 -7.94 10.31 10.81
CA THR A 131 -8.05 11.36 11.82
C THR A 131 -7.80 12.71 11.15
N TRP A 132 -8.20 13.81 11.77
CA TRP A 132 -7.94 15.13 11.20
C TRP A 132 -6.45 15.50 11.07
N GLU A 133 -5.54 14.76 11.72
CA GLU A 133 -4.09 14.91 11.54
C GLU A 133 -3.60 14.40 10.18
N ASP A 134 -4.40 13.57 9.51
CA ASP A 134 -4.09 12.99 8.20
C ASP A 134 -4.41 13.96 7.05
N PHE A 135 -5.25 14.96 7.28
CA PHE A 135 -5.68 15.97 6.30
C PHE A 135 -4.72 17.15 6.30
N LYS A 136 -3.55 16.94 5.68
CA LYS A 136 -2.40 17.87 5.70
C LYS A 136 -2.40 18.87 4.54
N GLY A 137 -3.27 18.67 3.55
CA GLY A 137 -3.44 19.58 2.44
C GLY A 137 -4.08 20.90 2.85
N THR A 138 -4.03 21.86 1.93
CA THR A 138 -4.69 23.16 2.07
C THR A 138 -5.76 23.31 0.98
N PRO A 139 -6.97 23.81 1.31
CA PRO A 139 -7.98 24.11 0.30
C PRO A 139 -7.45 25.13 -0.71
N LYS A 140 -7.50 24.81 -2.01
CA LYS A 140 -6.99 25.68 -3.09
C LYS A 140 -7.71 27.03 -3.18
N SER A 141 -8.97 27.11 -2.76
CA SER A 141 -9.71 28.36 -2.60
C SER A 141 -10.73 28.21 -1.48
N ILE A 142 -10.49 28.88 -0.36
CA ILE A 142 -11.44 28.98 0.76
C ILE A 142 -12.64 29.86 0.37
N SER A 143 -12.49 30.76 -0.61
CA SER A 143 -13.54 31.73 -0.97
C SER A 143 -14.64 31.16 -1.88
N ASN A 144 -14.36 30.10 -2.65
CA ASN A 144 -15.27 29.61 -3.70
C ASN A 144 -15.70 28.13 -3.54
N SER A 145 -15.21 27.43 -2.51
CA SER A 145 -15.59 26.05 -2.23
C SER A 145 -16.57 26.01 -1.06
N ASN A 146 -17.81 25.57 -1.30
CA ASN A 146 -18.77 25.26 -0.23
C ASN A 146 -18.42 23.98 0.54
N ALA A 147 -17.36 23.26 0.16
CA ALA A 147 -16.98 21.99 0.78
C ALA A 147 -16.30 22.21 2.15
N ALA A 148 -16.69 21.40 3.13
CA ALA A 148 -16.12 21.43 4.49
C ALA A 148 -14.76 20.70 4.56
N ALA A 149 -14.59 19.65 3.76
CA ALA A 149 -13.40 18.84 3.64
C ALA A 149 -13.31 18.25 2.23
N GLN A 150 -12.17 17.62 1.93
CA GLN A 150 -11.97 16.82 0.73
C GLN A 150 -11.05 15.64 1.06
N THR A 151 -11.46 14.46 0.65
CA THR A 151 -10.63 13.24 0.64
C THR A 151 -10.07 12.99 -0.75
N TYR A 152 -8.75 12.86 -0.85
CA TYR A 152 -8.07 12.33 -2.02
C TYR A 152 -7.67 10.89 -1.74
N CYS A 153 -8.46 9.94 -2.24
CA CYS A 153 -8.12 8.52 -2.24
C CYS A 153 -8.11 7.95 -3.65
N GLY A 154 -7.44 6.81 -3.81
CA GLY A 154 -7.45 6.06 -5.05
C GLY A 154 -7.02 4.62 -4.84
N PHE A 155 -7.14 3.83 -5.89
CA PHE A 155 -6.60 2.49 -5.93
C PHE A 155 -5.88 2.27 -7.26
N GLY A 156 -4.87 1.40 -7.21
CA GLY A 156 -4.05 1.05 -8.37
C GLY A 156 -3.57 -0.37 -8.25
N PHE A 157 -3.10 -0.93 -9.36
CA PHE A 157 -2.54 -2.27 -9.39
C PHE A 157 -1.15 -2.31 -10.02
N GLN A 158 -0.36 -3.28 -9.60
CA GLN A 158 0.94 -3.61 -10.15
C GLN A 158 1.06 -5.13 -10.30
N THR A 159 1.94 -5.58 -11.16
CA THR A 159 2.27 -7.01 -11.31
C THR A 159 3.74 -7.27 -11.06
N ASN A 160 4.11 -8.54 -10.89
CA ASN A 160 5.50 -8.93 -11.08
C ASN A 160 5.92 -8.71 -12.55
N TYR A 161 7.21 -8.82 -12.83
CA TYR A 161 7.70 -8.96 -14.20
C TYR A 161 7.13 -10.26 -14.81
N VAL A 162 6.24 -10.11 -15.79
CA VAL A 162 5.52 -11.24 -16.42
C VAL A 162 6.17 -11.62 -17.75
N THR A 163 6.53 -12.88 -17.88
CA THR A 163 7.00 -13.56 -19.09
C THR A 163 6.12 -14.78 -19.37
N ILE A 164 6.38 -15.48 -20.48
CA ILE A 164 5.72 -16.76 -20.83
C ILE A 164 5.94 -17.83 -19.74
N LEU A 165 7.03 -17.76 -18.98
CA LEU A 165 7.41 -18.77 -17.99
C LEU A 165 6.97 -18.44 -16.56
N THR A 166 6.48 -17.21 -16.32
CA THR A 166 6.13 -16.75 -14.96
C THR A 166 4.63 -16.62 -14.81
N LYS A 167 4.09 -17.07 -13.68
CA LYS A 167 2.71 -16.81 -13.30
C LYS A 167 2.54 -15.33 -12.93
N THR A 168 1.48 -14.70 -13.44
CA THR A 168 1.10 -13.33 -13.08
C THR A 168 0.65 -13.28 -11.62
N LYS A 169 1.28 -12.41 -10.84
CA LYS A 169 0.89 -11.95 -9.51
C LYS A 169 0.36 -10.54 -9.64
N ILE A 170 -0.69 -10.23 -8.87
CA ILE A 170 -1.41 -8.97 -8.96
C ILE A 170 -1.46 -8.37 -7.56
N PHE A 171 -0.96 -7.15 -7.44
CA PHE A 171 -0.92 -6.39 -6.20
C PHE A 171 -1.80 -5.16 -6.41
N VAL A 172 -2.96 -5.15 -5.76
CA VAL A 172 -3.86 -3.98 -5.75
C VAL A 172 -3.69 -3.28 -4.41
N THR A 173 -3.58 -1.96 -4.44
CA THR A 173 -3.43 -1.10 -3.25
C THR A 173 -4.46 0.02 -3.27
N THR A 174 -4.84 0.46 -2.08
CA THR A 174 -5.77 1.56 -1.85
C THR A 174 -5.06 2.58 -0.98
N THR A 175 -4.96 3.82 -1.45
CA THR A 175 -4.18 4.88 -0.79
C THR A 175 -5.02 6.12 -0.55
N PHE A 176 -4.75 6.79 0.56
CA PHE A 176 -5.21 8.13 0.91
C PHE A 176 -4.02 9.08 0.88
N THR A 177 -4.08 10.18 0.12
CA THR A 177 -2.96 11.13 -0.04
C THR A 177 -3.12 12.32 0.90
N CYS A 178 -2.35 12.34 1.99
CA CYS A 178 -2.48 13.30 3.09
C CYS A 178 -2.37 14.76 2.65
N ASN A 179 -1.47 15.07 1.71
CA ASN A 179 -1.21 16.44 1.26
C ASN A 179 -2.21 16.94 0.20
N LEU A 180 -3.04 16.06 -0.34
CA LEU A 180 -4.12 16.42 -1.28
C LEU A 180 -5.50 16.43 -0.59
N SER A 181 -5.62 15.74 0.55
CA SER A 181 -6.78 15.79 1.42
C SER A 181 -6.70 16.95 2.40
N TRP A 182 -7.81 17.66 2.62
CA TRP A 182 -7.85 18.83 3.50
C TRP A 182 -9.19 18.95 4.24
N VAL A 183 -9.20 19.70 5.34
CA VAL A 183 -10.41 20.05 6.09
C VAL A 183 -10.33 21.52 6.49
N ARG A 184 -11.46 22.23 6.45
CA ARG A 184 -11.55 23.59 6.99
C ARG A 184 -11.36 23.57 8.50
N GLN A 185 -10.56 24.50 9.03
CA GLN A 185 -10.21 24.49 10.46
C GLN A 185 -11.45 24.59 11.38
N ASP A 186 -12.46 25.35 10.97
CA ASP A 186 -13.71 25.51 11.72
C ASP A 186 -14.61 24.26 11.69
N GLN A 187 -14.30 23.27 10.83
CA GLN A 187 -15.08 22.05 10.67
C GLN A 187 -14.46 20.83 11.37
N LYS A 188 -13.25 20.93 11.91
CA LYS A 188 -12.53 19.82 12.57
C LYS A 188 -13.24 19.23 13.79
N ASN A 189 -14.19 19.95 14.40
CA ASN A 189 -14.96 19.43 15.53
C ASN A 189 -16.14 18.51 15.11
N ARG A 190 -16.40 18.38 13.80
CA ARG A 190 -17.48 17.56 13.25
C ARG A 190 -17.04 16.11 13.09
N ALA A 191 -17.37 15.27 14.06
CA ALA A 191 -17.08 13.83 13.99
C ALA A 191 -17.83 13.14 12.83
N ASP A 192 -19.05 13.58 12.56
CA ASP A 192 -19.88 13.10 11.44
C ASP A 192 -19.32 13.46 10.07
N LEU A 193 -18.57 14.56 9.95
CA LEU A 193 -17.83 14.89 8.74
C LEU A 193 -16.62 13.96 8.58
N LEU A 194 -15.89 13.65 9.67
CA LEU A 194 -14.76 12.72 9.59
C LEU A 194 -15.22 11.31 9.20
N GLU A 195 -16.38 10.88 9.70
CA GLU A 195 -17.02 9.62 9.29
C GLU A 195 -17.37 9.61 7.79
N HIS A 196 -17.87 10.74 7.27
CA HIS A 196 -18.14 10.91 5.83
C HIS A 196 -16.86 10.74 4.99
N GLU A 197 -15.79 11.44 5.38
CA GLU A 197 -14.49 11.35 4.70
C GLU A 197 -13.86 9.95 4.80
N GLN A 198 -14.06 9.25 5.93
CA GLN A 198 -13.68 7.84 6.06
C GLN A 198 -14.49 6.95 5.11
N GLY A 199 -15.78 7.24 4.91
CA GLY A 199 -16.64 6.55 3.96
C GLY A 199 -16.12 6.59 2.53
N HIS A 200 -15.61 7.74 2.08
CA HIS A 200 -14.93 7.87 0.78
C HIS A 200 -13.73 6.92 0.65
N PHE A 201 -12.89 6.85 1.69
CA PHE A 201 -11.71 5.98 1.69
C PHE A 201 -12.09 4.49 1.79
N ASP A 202 -13.12 4.16 2.55
CA ASP A 202 -13.64 2.78 2.64
C ASP A 202 -14.28 2.33 1.31
N LEU A 203 -14.96 3.23 0.58
CA LEU A 203 -15.44 2.96 -0.79
C LEU A 203 -14.29 2.73 -1.78
N CYS A 204 -13.20 3.51 -1.68
CA CYS A 204 -11.98 3.26 -2.45
C CYS A 204 -11.50 1.80 -2.28
N GLU A 205 -11.53 1.25 -1.07
CA GLU A 205 -11.15 -0.14 -0.81
C GLU A 205 -12.15 -1.15 -1.37
N VAL A 206 -13.47 -0.89 -1.28
CA VAL A 206 -14.48 -1.77 -1.90
C VAL A 206 -14.16 -2.02 -3.37
N TYR A 207 -13.86 -0.95 -4.12
CA TYR A 207 -13.56 -1.06 -5.55
C TYR A 207 -12.17 -1.62 -5.82
N ALA A 208 -11.20 -1.41 -4.94
CA ALA A 208 -9.91 -2.12 -5.01
C ALA A 208 -10.08 -3.64 -4.86
N ARG A 209 -10.98 -4.11 -3.97
CA ARG A 209 -11.30 -5.54 -3.83
C ARG A 209 -12.03 -6.08 -5.06
N GLN A 210 -12.98 -5.32 -5.62
CA GLN A 210 -13.64 -5.69 -6.87
C GLN A 210 -12.66 -5.79 -8.04
N LEU A 211 -11.71 -4.84 -8.14
CA LEU A 211 -10.64 -4.89 -9.13
C LEU A 211 -9.80 -6.16 -8.95
N ARG A 212 -9.36 -6.45 -7.71
CA ARG A 212 -8.58 -7.63 -7.38
C ARG A 212 -9.31 -8.92 -7.80
N LYS A 213 -10.61 -9.03 -7.51
CA LYS A 213 -11.46 -10.14 -7.94
C LYS A 213 -11.48 -10.31 -9.47
N LYS A 214 -11.85 -9.26 -10.21
CA LYS A 214 -11.97 -9.32 -11.67
C LYS A 214 -10.64 -9.66 -12.36
N LEU A 215 -9.54 -9.06 -11.90
CA LEU A 215 -8.21 -9.33 -12.43
C LEU A 215 -7.75 -10.78 -12.16
N GLN A 216 -8.06 -11.33 -10.99
CA GLN A 216 -7.76 -12.74 -10.67
C GLN A 216 -8.56 -13.73 -11.53
N GLU A 217 -9.85 -13.45 -11.76
CA GLU A 217 -10.74 -14.28 -12.59
C GLU A 217 -10.33 -14.27 -14.07
N LYS A 218 -9.76 -13.17 -14.56
CA LYS A 218 -9.37 -12.99 -15.98
C LYS A 218 -8.21 -13.87 -16.44
N LYS A 219 -7.43 -14.44 -15.51
CA LYS A 219 -6.23 -15.27 -15.79
C LYS A 219 -5.23 -14.55 -16.72
N LEU A 220 -4.74 -13.39 -16.28
CA LEU A 220 -3.80 -12.56 -17.05
C LEU A 220 -2.49 -13.29 -17.36
N THR A 221 -1.98 -13.05 -18.56
CA THR A 221 -0.71 -13.52 -19.11
C THR A 221 0.03 -12.35 -19.75
N VAL A 222 1.29 -12.57 -20.16
CA VAL A 222 2.06 -11.54 -20.88
C VAL A 222 1.35 -11.01 -22.13
N PHE A 223 0.49 -11.81 -22.78
CA PHE A 223 -0.16 -11.45 -24.05
C PHE A 223 -1.37 -10.52 -23.89
N ASN A 224 -2.02 -10.54 -22.74
CA ASN A 224 -3.24 -9.78 -22.51
C ASN A 224 -3.17 -8.85 -21.30
N LEU A 225 -2.06 -8.85 -20.55
CA LEU A 225 -1.88 -8.00 -19.38
C LEU A 225 -2.12 -6.51 -19.71
N ASN A 226 -1.50 -5.98 -20.76
CA ASN A 226 -1.59 -4.56 -21.08
C ASN A 226 -2.93 -4.13 -21.70
N THR A 227 -3.76 -5.08 -22.14
CA THR A 227 -5.07 -4.78 -22.75
C THR A 227 -6.19 -5.07 -21.77
N ASP A 228 -6.31 -6.33 -21.34
CA ASP A 228 -7.41 -6.80 -20.51
C ASP A 228 -7.37 -6.19 -19.11
N ALA A 229 -6.19 -6.02 -18.51
CA ALA A 229 -6.09 -5.42 -17.18
C ALA A 229 -6.43 -3.93 -17.20
N ASP A 230 -6.06 -3.21 -18.27
CA ASP A 230 -6.38 -1.79 -18.45
C ASP A 230 -7.89 -1.58 -18.65
N ILE A 231 -8.54 -2.42 -19.48
CA ILE A 231 -10.00 -2.41 -19.65
C ILE A 231 -10.70 -2.66 -18.31
N ILE A 232 -10.31 -3.72 -17.59
CA ILE A 232 -10.90 -4.05 -16.29
C ILE A 232 -10.70 -2.91 -15.29
N PHE A 233 -9.50 -2.30 -15.25
CA PHE A 233 -9.24 -1.17 -14.38
C PHE A 233 -10.15 0.01 -14.69
N LYS A 234 -10.26 0.40 -15.96
CA LYS A 234 -11.13 1.51 -16.40
C LYS A 234 -12.59 1.25 -16.07
N ASP A 235 -13.08 0.03 -16.31
CA ASP A 235 -14.46 -0.33 -16.00
C ASP A 235 -14.75 -0.23 -14.50
N VAL A 236 -13.87 -0.77 -13.65
CA VAL A 236 -14.03 -0.69 -12.18
C VAL A 236 -13.89 0.75 -11.68
N TYR A 237 -12.98 1.52 -12.27
CA TYR A 237 -12.77 2.92 -11.91
C TYR A 237 -13.98 3.79 -12.28
N ALA A 238 -14.62 3.54 -13.43
CA ALA A 238 -15.87 4.21 -13.81
C ALA A 238 -16.99 3.94 -12.79
N LEU A 239 -17.19 2.66 -12.42
CA LEU A 239 -18.18 2.28 -11.41
C LEU A 239 -17.87 2.87 -10.03
N TYR A 240 -16.59 3.00 -9.69
CA TYR A 240 -16.14 3.67 -8.47
C TYR A 240 -16.56 5.14 -8.47
N LEU A 241 -16.32 5.87 -9.56
CA LEU A 241 -16.69 7.30 -9.66
C LEU A 241 -18.20 7.50 -9.55
N GLU A 242 -18.99 6.67 -10.23
CA GLU A 242 -20.46 6.69 -10.11
C GLU A 242 -20.92 6.48 -8.66
N ARG A 243 -20.26 5.56 -7.93
CA ARG A 243 -20.60 5.27 -6.53
C ARG A 243 -20.19 6.38 -5.58
N GLN A 244 -19.07 7.04 -5.82
CA GLN A 244 -18.63 8.21 -5.07
C GLN A 244 -19.63 9.36 -5.21
N GLU A 245 -20.11 9.64 -6.44
CA GLU A 245 -21.12 10.66 -6.68
C GLU A 245 -22.47 10.31 -6.03
N LEU A 246 -22.89 9.05 -6.11
CA LEU A 246 -24.11 8.59 -5.46
C LEU A 246 -24.03 8.74 -3.93
N TYR A 247 -22.88 8.39 -3.34
CA TYR A 247 -22.64 8.54 -1.90
C TYR A 247 -22.76 10.00 -1.46
N GLU A 248 -22.10 10.93 -2.17
CA GLU A 248 -22.22 12.37 -1.92
C GLU A 248 -23.67 12.84 -2.01
N LYS A 249 -24.36 12.48 -3.10
CA LYS A 249 -25.75 12.89 -3.33
C LYS A 249 -26.70 12.40 -2.25
N GLU A 250 -26.64 11.10 -1.90
CA GLU A 250 -27.57 10.51 -0.95
C GLU A 250 -27.31 10.92 0.49
N THR A 251 -26.05 11.15 0.85
CA THR A 251 -25.69 11.70 2.16
C THR A 251 -25.85 13.21 2.25
N ASN A 252 -26.27 13.87 1.16
CA ASN A 252 -26.29 15.33 1.04
C ASN A 252 -24.94 15.94 1.45
N TYR A 253 -23.86 15.47 0.84
CA TYR A 253 -22.48 15.86 1.09
C TYR A 253 -22.09 15.74 2.58
N GLY A 254 -22.46 14.61 3.19
CA GLY A 254 -22.23 14.33 4.61
C GLY A 254 -23.20 15.00 5.58
N LEU A 255 -24.20 15.77 5.14
CA LEU A 255 -25.14 16.46 6.04
C LEU A 255 -26.30 15.57 6.52
N ASN A 256 -26.62 14.48 5.81
CA ASN A 256 -27.69 13.55 6.18
C ASN A 256 -27.13 12.38 7.01
N ARG A 257 -27.22 12.51 8.34
CA ARG A 257 -26.68 11.52 9.28
C ARG A 257 -27.30 10.13 9.12
N GLN A 258 -28.61 10.04 8.87
CA GLN A 258 -29.27 8.74 8.72
C GLN A 258 -28.73 8.01 7.48
N LYS A 259 -28.58 8.73 6.36
CA LYS A 259 -28.01 8.16 5.14
C LYS A 259 -26.55 7.76 5.32
N GLN A 260 -25.75 8.55 6.03
CA GLN A 260 -24.38 8.15 6.36
C GLN A 260 -24.33 6.82 7.14
N ILE A 261 -25.22 6.60 8.11
CA ILE A 261 -25.30 5.35 8.87
C ILE A 261 -25.69 4.17 7.97
N GLU A 262 -26.67 4.36 7.09
CA GLU A 262 -27.08 3.35 6.10
C GLU A 262 -25.90 2.97 5.19
N TRP A 263 -25.21 3.97 4.64
CA TRP A 263 -24.03 3.77 3.80
C TRP A 263 -22.87 3.10 4.53
N THR A 264 -22.59 3.48 5.77
CA THR A 264 -21.54 2.86 6.59
C THR A 264 -21.78 1.35 6.75
N LYS A 265 -23.04 0.95 6.98
CA LYS A 265 -23.42 -0.47 7.06
C LYS A 265 -23.26 -1.17 5.72
N THR A 266 -23.71 -0.54 4.63
CA THR A 266 -23.59 -1.08 3.27
C THR A 266 -22.13 -1.30 2.89
N ILE A 267 -21.29 -0.28 3.02
CA ILE A 267 -19.85 -0.35 2.71
C ILE A 267 -19.17 -1.43 3.56
N SER A 268 -19.50 -1.50 4.86
CA SER A 268 -18.96 -2.55 5.74
C SER A 268 -19.38 -3.96 5.29
N SER A 269 -20.62 -4.14 4.83
CA SER A 269 -21.08 -5.41 4.26
C SER A 269 -20.31 -5.76 2.98
N GLU A 270 -20.18 -4.81 2.05
CA GLU A 270 -19.47 -5.00 0.78
C GLU A 270 -17.99 -5.38 1.02
N ILE A 271 -17.32 -4.71 1.97
CA ILE A 271 -15.95 -5.05 2.38
C ILE A 271 -15.90 -6.50 2.90
N ASN A 272 -16.84 -6.90 3.76
CA ASN A 272 -16.88 -8.25 4.33
C ASN A 272 -17.20 -9.33 3.30
N GLU A 273 -18.13 -9.08 2.38
CA GLU A 273 -18.47 -9.99 1.27
C GLU A 273 -17.27 -10.22 0.34
N LEU A 274 -16.42 -9.20 0.21
CA LEU A 274 -15.19 -9.25 -0.59
C LEU A 274 -13.96 -9.64 0.24
N ASN A 275 -14.11 -10.20 1.44
CA ASN A 275 -12.98 -10.49 2.33
C ASN A 275 -11.97 -11.51 1.75
N SER A 276 -12.42 -12.43 0.88
CA SER A 276 -11.53 -13.33 0.14
C SER A 276 -10.59 -12.61 -0.83
N PHE A 277 -10.87 -11.34 -1.11
CA PHE A 277 -10.07 -10.44 -1.92
C PHE A 277 -9.47 -9.33 -1.08
N THR A 278 -9.22 -9.53 0.22
CA THR A 278 -8.30 -8.67 0.98
C THR A 278 -6.87 -8.84 0.44
N LYS A 279 -6.02 -7.83 0.62
CA LYS A 279 -4.58 -7.88 0.29
C LYS A 279 -3.85 -9.00 1.02
#